data_AF-P29466-F1
#
_entry.id   AF-P29466-F1
#
_cell.length_a   1.000
_cell.length_b   1.000
_cell.length_c   1.000
_cell.angle_alpha   90.00
_cell.angle_beta   90.00
_cell.angle_gamma   90.00
#
_symmetry.space_group_name_H-M   'P 1'
#
loop_
_entity.id
_entity.type
_entity.pdbx_description
1 polymer ?
#
loop_
_entity_poly.entity_id
_entity_poly.type
_entity_poly.pdbx_seq_one_letter_code
_entity_poly.pdbx_strand_id
1 'polypeptide(L)'
;MADKVLKEKRKLFIRSMGEGTINGLLDELLQTRVLNKEEMEKVKRENATVMDKTRALIDSVIPKGAQACQICITYICEEDSYLAGTLGLSADQTSGNYLNMQDSQGVLSSFPAPQAVQDNPAMPTSSGSEGNVKLCSLEEAQRIWKQKSAEIYPIMDKSSRTRLALIICNEEFDSIPRRTGAEVDITGMTMLLQNLGYSVDVKKNLTASDMTTELEAFAHRPEHKTSDSTFLVFMSHGIREGICGKKHSEQVPDILQLNAIFNMLNTKNCPSLKDKPKVIIIQACRGDSPGVVWFKDSVGVSGNLSLPTTEEFEDDAIKKAHIEKDFIAFCSSTPDNVSWRHPTMGSVFIGRLIEHMQEYACSCDVEEIFRKVRFSFEQPDGRAQMPTTERVTLTRCFYLFPGH
;
A
#
# COMPACT_ATOMS: atom_id res chain seq x y z
N MET A 1 -27.43 -20.17 23.28
CA MET A 1 -26.71 -19.63 24.45
C MET A 1 -25.36 -19.12 23.98
N ALA A 2 -24.98 -17.91 24.38
CA ALA A 2 -23.83 -17.17 23.86
C ALA A 2 -22.50 -17.93 23.94
N ASP A 3 -22.33 -18.82 24.92
CA ASP A 3 -21.15 -19.67 25.07
C ASP A 3 -20.99 -20.67 23.91
N LYS A 4 -22.09 -21.20 23.39
CA LYS A 4 -22.09 -22.06 22.20
C LYS A 4 -21.70 -21.28 20.95
N VAL A 5 -22.24 -20.07 20.80
CA VAL A 5 -21.91 -19.18 19.68
C VAL A 5 -20.42 -18.81 19.70
N LEU A 6 -19.89 -18.44 20.87
CA LEU A 6 -18.48 -18.10 21.01
C LEU A 6 -17.56 -19.31 20.74
N LYS A 7 -17.95 -20.51 21.19
CA LYS A 7 -17.24 -21.77 20.90
C LYS A 7 -17.25 -22.11 19.42
N GLU A 8 -18.41 -22.05 18.77
CA GLU A 8 -18.58 -22.36 17.35
C GLU A 8 -17.79 -21.38 16.48
N LYS A 9 -17.83 -20.09 16.82
CA LYS A 9 -17.18 -19.03 16.04
C LYS A 9 -15.75 -18.74 16.50
N ARG A 10 -15.20 -19.50 17.45
CA ARG A 10 -13.85 -19.30 18.01
C ARG A 10 -12.77 -19.14 16.94
N LYS A 11 -12.78 -19.99 15.90
CA LYS A 11 -11.81 -19.90 14.80
C LYS A 11 -11.94 -18.60 14.00
N LEU A 12 -13.17 -18.11 13.88
CA LEU A 12 -13.49 -16.89 13.16
C LEU A 12 -13.07 -15.66 13.99
N PHE A 13 -13.36 -15.65 15.30
CA PHE A 13 -12.86 -14.61 16.23
C PHE A 13 -11.34 -14.48 16.17
N ILE A 14 -10.60 -15.59 16.28
CA ILE A 14 -9.12 -15.58 16.25
C ILE A 14 -8.58 -14.97 14.96
N ARG A 15 -9.30 -15.08 13.84
CA ARG A 15 -8.85 -14.58 12.52
C ARG A 15 -9.31 -13.16 12.20
N SER A 16 -10.34 -12.66 12.88
CA SER A 16 -11.02 -11.43 12.48
C SER A 16 -10.92 -10.30 13.51
N MET A 17 -10.54 -10.57 14.76
CA MET A 17 -10.38 -9.52 15.78
C MET A 17 -9.08 -8.72 15.60
N GLY A 18 -9.19 -7.40 15.48
CA GLY A 18 -8.05 -6.46 15.49
C GLY A 18 -7.60 -6.09 16.90
N GLU A 19 -6.38 -5.55 17.04
CA GLU A 19 -5.81 -5.19 18.34
C GLU A 19 -6.62 -4.10 19.08
N GLY A 20 -7.20 -3.14 18.36
CA GLY A 20 -8.11 -2.14 18.92
C GLY A 20 -9.33 -2.77 19.58
N THR A 21 -10.03 -3.65 18.86
CA THR A 21 -11.21 -4.38 19.36
C THR A 21 -10.85 -5.29 20.53
N ILE A 22 -9.67 -5.93 20.54
CA ILE A 22 -9.19 -6.74 21.67
C ILE A 22 -8.97 -5.87 22.91
N ASN A 23 -8.28 -4.73 22.76
CA ASN A 23 -7.99 -3.86 23.90
C ASN A 23 -9.27 -3.25 24.47
N GLY A 24 -10.16 -2.76 23.62
CA GLY A 24 -11.45 -2.24 24.05
C GLY A 24 -12.31 -3.31 24.73
N LEU A 25 -12.35 -4.53 24.18
CA LEU A 25 -13.08 -5.64 24.80
C LEU A 25 -12.46 -6.08 26.13
N LEU A 26 -11.14 -6.06 26.26
CA LEU A 26 -10.47 -6.36 27.54
C LEU A 26 -10.84 -5.32 28.60
N ASP A 27 -10.91 -4.05 28.24
CA ASP A 27 -11.29 -2.97 29.15
C ASP A 27 -12.77 -3.12 29.57
N GLU A 28 -13.67 -3.49 28.64
CA GLU A 28 -15.07 -3.80 28.94
C GLU A 28 -15.22 -5.02 29.85
N LEU A 29 -14.47 -6.10 29.59
CA LEU A 29 -14.51 -7.32 30.39
C LEU A 29 -13.93 -7.10 31.80
N LEU A 30 -13.00 -6.16 31.95
CA LEU A 30 -12.51 -5.72 33.26
C LEU A 30 -13.57 -4.89 33.99
N GLN A 31 -14.21 -3.94 33.28
CA GLN A 31 -15.25 -3.08 33.84
C GLN A 31 -16.48 -3.87 34.30
N THR A 32 -16.90 -4.85 33.52
CA THR A 32 -18.02 -5.76 33.83
C THR A 32 -17.65 -6.89 34.80
N ARG A 33 -16.40 -6.92 35.28
CA ARG A 33 -15.85 -7.91 36.22
C ARG A 33 -15.89 -9.36 35.73
N VAL A 34 -15.89 -9.57 34.42
CA VAL A 34 -15.73 -10.90 33.80
C VAL A 34 -14.27 -11.37 33.93
N LEU A 35 -13.33 -10.46 33.70
CA LEU A 35 -11.91 -10.66 33.92
C LEU A 35 -11.43 -9.79 35.08
N ASN A 36 -10.46 -10.29 35.84
CA ASN A 36 -9.73 -9.49 36.80
C ASN A 36 -8.49 -8.84 36.15
N LYS A 37 -7.82 -7.93 36.88
CA LYS A 37 -6.65 -7.20 36.37
C LYS A 37 -5.49 -8.12 35.98
N GLU A 38 -5.28 -9.20 36.72
CA GLU A 38 -4.22 -10.18 36.43
C GLU A 38 -4.53 -10.97 35.14
N GLU A 39 -5.77 -11.43 34.97
CA GLU A 39 -6.22 -12.11 33.75
C GLU A 39 -6.09 -11.20 32.51
N MET A 40 -6.46 -9.93 32.62
CA MET A 40 -6.31 -8.95 31.55
C MET A 40 -4.83 -8.74 31.17
N GLU A 41 -3.95 -8.52 32.16
CA GLU A 41 -2.52 -8.32 31.89
C GLU A 41 -1.88 -9.58 31.30
N LYS A 42 -2.34 -10.77 31.70
CA LYS A 42 -1.91 -12.04 31.12
C LYS A 42 -2.22 -12.10 29.63
N VAL A 43 -3.44 -11.75 29.24
CA VAL A 43 -3.82 -11.68 27.81
C VAL A 43 -2.96 -10.66 27.06
N LYS A 44 -2.73 -9.46 27.63
CA LYS A 44 -1.97 -8.37 26.98
C LYS A 44 -0.48 -8.66 26.83
N ARG A 45 0.17 -9.26 27.84
CA ARG A 45 1.64 -9.37 27.91
C ARG A 45 2.22 -10.73 27.54
N GLU A 46 1.51 -11.83 27.79
CA GLU A 46 2.05 -13.18 27.55
C GLU A 46 1.87 -13.64 26.09
N ASN A 47 1.12 -12.89 25.28
CA ASN A 47 0.80 -13.27 23.90
C ASN A 47 1.45 -12.29 22.92
N ALA A 48 2.34 -12.81 22.07
CA ALA A 48 3.14 -12.01 21.13
C ALA A 48 2.35 -11.51 19.92
N THR A 49 1.32 -12.25 19.49
CA THR A 49 0.53 -11.91 18.29
C THR A 49 -0.92 -11.58 18.64
N VAL A 50 -1.58 -10.79 17.79
CA VAL A 50 -3.01 -10.47 17.90
C VAL A 50 -3.86 -11.75 17.95
N MET A 51 -3.52 -12.76 17.14
CA MET A 51 -4.20 -14.06 17.17
C MET A 51 -4.04 -14.79 18.50
N ASP A 52 -2.85 -14.74 19.11
CA ASP A 52 -2.58 -15.36 20.41
C ASP A 52 -3.32 -14.62 21.52
N LYS A 53 -3.35 -13.27 21.47
CA LYS A 53 -4.15 -12.44 22.39
C LYS A 53 -5.63 -12.78 22.28
N THR A 54 -6.18 -12.85 21.07
CA THR A 54 -7.59 -13.23 20.85
C THR A 54 -7.86 -14.64 21.34
N ARG A 55 -6.96 -15.59 21.11
CA ARG A 55 -7.10 -16.96 21.58
C ARG A 55 -7.16 -17.00 23.11
N ALA A 56 -6.22 -16.35 23.77
CA ALA A 56 -6.17 -16.26 25.23
C ALA A 56 -7.41 -15.55 25.80
N LEU A 57 -7.89 -14.50 25.14
CA LEU A 57 -9.10 -13.79 25.51
C LEU A 57 -10.33 -14.70 25.47
N ILE A 58 -10.60 -15.33 24.33
CA ILE A 58 -11.76 -16.20 24.15
C ILE A 58 -11.69 -17.42 25.08
N ASP A 59 -10.50 -18.00 25.26
CA ASP A 59 -10.30 -19.13 26.18
C ASP A 59 -10.45 -18.73 27.67
N SER A 60 -10.28 -17.45 28.00
CA SER A 60 -10.54 -16.92 29.35
C SER A 60 -12.03 -16.60 29.58
N VAL A 61 -12.76 -16.20 28.54
CA VAL A 61 -14.19 -15.82 28.62
C VAL A 61 -15.12 -17.03 28.58
N ILE A 62 -14.85 -18.02 27.72
CA ILE A 62 -15.72 -19.20 27.57
C ILE A 62 -15.99 -19.94 28.89
N PRO A 63 -14.98 -20.20 29.76
CA PRO A 63 -15.20 -20.90 31.03
C PRO A 63 -16.03 -20.11 32.04
N LYS A 64 -16.17 -18.78 31.88
CA LYS A 64 -16.93 -17.91 32.80
C LYS A 64 -18.45 -18.00 32.58
N GLY A 65 -18.89 -18.70 31.54
CA GLY A 65 -20.30 -19.05 31.31
C GLY A 65 -21.02 -18.14 30.30
N ALA A 66 -22.30 -18.45 30.07
CA ALA A 66 -23.09 -17.81 29.01
C ALA A 66 -23.25 -16.30 29.19
N GLN A 67 -23.32 -15.79 30.42
CA GLN A 67 -23.44 -14.35 30.68
C GLN A 67 -22.18 -13.59 30.28
N ALA A 68 -20.99 -14.13 30.59
CA ALA A 68 -19.71 -13.56 30.18
C ALA A 68 -19.55 -13.56 28.66
N CYS A 69 -19.97 -14.66 28.00
CA CYS A 69 -19.95 -14.74 26.54
C CYS A 69 -20.94 -13.76 25.89
N GLN A 70 -22.08 -13.50 26.53
CA GLN A 70 -23.06 -12.52 26.04
C GLN A 70 -22.50 -11.10 26.10
N ILE A 71 -21.81 -10.72 27.18
CA ILE A 71 -21.15 -9.41 27.29
C ILE A 71 -20.15 -9.21 26.14
N CYS A 72 -19.34 -10.25 25.87
CA CYS A 72 -18.39 -10.23 24.75
C CYS A 72 -19.08 -10.03 23.38
N ILE A 73 -20.17 -10.75 23.11
CA ILE A 73 -20.93 -10.61 21.86
C ILE A 73 -21.59 -9.24 21.75
N THR A 74 -22.19 -8.74 22.85
CA THR A 74 -22.85 -7.42 22.87
C THR A 74 -21.84 -6.31 22.58
N TYR A 75 -20.69 -6.30 23.26
CA TYR A 75 -19.64 -5.32 23.00
C TYR A 75 -19.20 -5.30 21.53
N ILE A 76 -18.99 -6.48 20.93
CA ILE A 76 -18.58 -6.58 19.52
C ILE A 76 -19.68 -6.08 18.58
N CYS A 77 -20.95 -6.35 18.88
CA CYS A 77 -22.06 -5.82 18.09
C CYS A 77 -22.17 -4.28 18.16
N GLU A 78 -21.84 -3.68 19.30
CA GLU A 78 -21.94 -2.23 19.53
C GLU A 78 -20.74 -1.47 18.97
N GLU A 79 -19.53 -1.93 19.25
CA GLU A 79 -18.29 -1.21 18.93
C GLU A 79 -17.69 -1.60 17.57
N ASP A 80 -18.00 -2.81 17.07
CA ASP A 80 -17.44 -3.32 15.81
C ASP A 80 -18.52 -4.00 14.97
N SER A 81 -19.50 -3.21 14.52
CA SER A 81 -20.63 -3.68 13.70
C SER A 81 -20.19 -4.42 12.42
N TYR A 82 -19.03 -4.07 11.85
CA TYR A 82 -18.45 -4.77 10.70
C TYR A 82 -17.94 -6.16 11.08
N LEU A 83 -17.23 -6.30 12.19
CA LEU A 83 -16.83 -7.59 12.73
C LEU A 83 -18.06 -8.41 13.14
N ALA A 84 -19.05 -7.82 13.78
CA ALA A 84 -20.29 -8.50 14.14
C ALA A 84 -21.02 -9.06 12.90
N GLY A 85 -21.08 -8.28 11.82
CA GLY A 85 -21.62 -8.72 10.54
C GLY A 85 -20.81 -9.87 9.92
N THR A 86 -19.49 -9.74 9.90
CA THR A 86 -18.57 -10.79 9.40
C THR A 86 -18.69 -12.09 10.20
N LEU A 87 -18.89 -11.95 11.51
CA LEU A 87 -19.06 -13.07 12.42
C LEU A 87 -20.51 -13.56 12.46
N GLY A 88 -21.48 -12.90 11.82
CA GLY A 88 -22.90 -13.23 11.90
C GLY A 88 -23.45 -13.23 13.35
N LEU A 89 -23.04 -12.26 14.16
CA LEU A 89 -23.51 -12.07 15.53
C LEU A 89 -24.75 -11.16 15.53
N SER A 90 -25.71 -11.45 16.40
CA SER A 90 -26.82 -10.54 16.72
C SER A 90 -26.97 -10.45 18.24
N ALA A 91 -27.30 -9.25 18.75
CA ALA A 91 -27.43 -9.01 20.18
C ALA A 91 -28.61 -9.78 20.84
N ASP A 92 -29.58 -10.23 20.04
CA ASP A 92 -30.89 -10.72 20.52
C ASP A 92 -31.00 -12.24 20.74
N GLN A 93 -29.92 -12.95 21.09
CA GLN A 93 -30.02 -14.37 21.45
C GLN A 93 -30.20 -14.61 22.97
N THR A 94 -31.16 -13.89 23.57
CA THR A 94 -31.71 -14.25 24.90
C THR A 94 -33.22 -14.00 24.98
N SER A 95 -34.01 -14.80 24.26
CA SER A 95 -35.33 -15.20 24.76
C SER A 95 -35.64 -16.59 24.27
N GLY A 96 -35.75 -17.54 25.19
CA GLY A 96 -36.05 -18.93 24.89
C GLY A 96 -37.47 -19.07 24.39
N ASN A 97 -37.64 -19.85 23.32
CA ASN A 97 -38.72 -20.81 23.18
C ASN A 97 -38.29 -21.89 22.18
N TYR A 98 -37.79 -23.00 22.74
CA TYR A 98 -37.84 -24.30 22.09
C TYR A 98 -39.27 -24.80 22.19
N LEU A 99 -40.01 -24.86 21.10
CA LEU A 99 -41.11 -25.82 20.95
C LEU A 99 -41.17 -26.35 19.51
N ASN A 100 -40.82 -27.65 19.45
CA ASN A 100 -41.37 -28.70 18.61
C ASN A 100 -40.90 -28.87 17.16
N MET A 101 -40.01 -29.86 17.00
CA MET A 101 -40.08 -30.80 15.88
C MET A 101 -41.39 -31.59 15.93
N GLN A 102 -42.11 -31.66 14.81
CA GLN A 102 -42.80 -32.87 14.37
C GLN A 102 -43.18 -32.76 12.89
N ASP A 103 -43.08 -33.92 12.23
CA ASP A 103 -43.25 -34.23 10.81
C ASP A 103 -44.52 -33.68 10.15
N SER A 104 -44.43 -33.39 8.84
CA SER A 104 -45.34 -33.97 7.84
C SER A 104 -44.83 -33.74 6.41
N GLN A 105 -44.85 -34.85 5.65
CA GLN A 105 -44.57 -34.96 4.23
C GLN A 105 -45.71 -34.42 3.34
N GLY A 106 -45.39 -34.04 2.11
CA GLY A 106 -46.33 -33.72 1.02
C GLY A 106 -46.75 -32.25 1.03
N VAL A 107 -46.70 -31.48 -0.06
CA VAL A 107 -47.17 -31.77 -1.42
C VAL A 107 -46.48 -30.84 -2.42
N LEU A 108 -46.16 -31.43 -3.57
CA LEU A 108 -45.76 -30.85 -4.85
C LEU A 108 -46.58 -29.58 -5.21
N SER A 109 -45.94 -28.43 -5.41
CA SER A 109 -46.47 -27.37 -6.30
C SER A 109 -45.38 -26.42 -6.81
N SER A 110 -45.03 -26.64 -8.08
CA SER A 110 -44.64 -25.67 -9.12
C SER A 110 -43.86 -24.40 -8.71
N PHE A 111 -42.57 -24.40 -9.03
CA PHE A 111 -41.80 -23.18 -9.30
C PHE A 111 -42.23 -22.56 -10.64
N PRO A 112 -42.55 -21.26 -10.73
CA PRO A 112 -42.56 -20.55 -12.01
C PRO A 112 -41.12 -20.21 -12.41
N ALA A 113 -40.81 -20.46 -13.67
CA ALA A 113 -39.55 -20.17 -14.34
C ALA A 113 -39.19 -18.66 -14.33
N PRO A 114 -37.90 -18.31 -14.46
CA PRO A 114 -37.42 -16.95 -14.24
C PRO A 114 -37.81 -16.03 -15.39
N GLN A 115 -38.44 -14.90 -15.05
CA GLN A 115 -38.69 -13.84 -16.02
C GLN A 115 -37.39 -13.12 -16.36
N ALA A 116 -37.19 -12.97 -17.67
CA ALA A 116 -36.10 -12.25 -18.30
C ALA A 116 -35.93 -10.85 -17.70
N VAL A 117 -34.76 -10.62 -17.10
CA VAL A 117 -34.27 -9.27 -16.85
C VAL A 117 -33.85 -8.72 -18.20
N GLN A 118 -34.61 -7.76 -18.70
CA GLN A 118 -34.24 -6.97 -19.86
C GLN A 118 -32.88 -6.31 -19.61
N ASP A 119 -31.94 -6.60 -20.51
CA ASP A 119 -30.73 -5.82 -20.72
C ASP A 119 -31.11 -4.36 -20.93
N ASN A 120 -31.02 -3.56 -19.87
CA ASN A 120 -30.79 -2.14 -20.00
C ASN A 120 -29.28 -1.95 -20.11
N PRO A 121 -28.76 -1.40 -21.22
CA PRO A 121 -27.39 -0.93 -21.24
C PRO A 121 -27.35 0.28 -20.32
N ALA A 122 -26.91 0.06 -19.08
CA ALA A 122 -26.40 1.14 -18.26
C ALA A 122 -25.21 1.72 -19.03
N MET A 123 -25.47 2.87 -19.67
CA MET A 123 -24.47 3.77 -20.23
C MET A 123 -23.23 3.75 -19.34
N PRO A 124 -22.04 3.42 -19.87
CA PRO A 124 -20.83 3.76 -19.14
C PRO A 124 -20.85 5.28 -19.02
N THR A 125 -20.99 5.76 -17.79
CA THR A 125 -20.64 7.13 -17.43
C THR A 125 -19.34 7.44 -18.15
N SER A 126 -19.37 8.43 -19.04
CA SER A 126 -18.26 8.80 -19.92
C SER A 126 -16.98 8.90 -19.10
N SER A 127 -16.15 7.85 -19.13
CA SER A 127 -14.82 7.93 -18.56
C SER A 127 -14.04 8.84 -19.49
N GLY A 128 -13.87 10.09 -19.05
CA GLY A 128 -12.92 11.01 -19.65
C GLY A 128 -11.50 10.49 -19.50
N SER A 129 -10.52 11.34 -19.79
CA SER A 129 -9.09 11.04 -19.65
C SER A 129 -8.66 10.43 -18.31
N GLU A 130 -9.48 10.56 -17.26
CA GLU A 130 -9.18 10.16 -15.88
C GLU A 130 -9.61 8.73 -15.50
N GLY A 131 -10.22 7.96 -16.41
CA GLY A 131 -10.47 6.53 -16.23
C GLY A 131 -11.15 6.17 -14.90
N ASN A 132 -10.60 5.19 -14.17
CA ASN A 132 -11.12 4.72 -12.88
C ASN A 132 -10.67 5.56 -11.66
N VAL A 133 -9.92 6.65 -11.86
CA VAL A 133 -9.47 7.51 -10.74
C VAL A 133 -10.62 8.41 -10.32
N LYS A 134 -10.96 8.39 -9.03
CA LYS A 134 -11.98 9.27 -8.46
C LYS A 134 -11.52 10.73 -8.57
N LEU A 135 -12.35 11.56 -9.19
CA LEU A 135 -12.03 12.98 -9.39
C LEU A 135 -12.12 13.76 -8.07
N CYS A 136 -11.23 14.73 -7.89
CA CYS A 136 -11.33 15.73 -6.85
C CYS A 136 -12.33 16.80 -7.31
N SER A 137 -13.39 17.07 -6.54
CA SER A 137 -14.30 18.16 -6.90
C SER A 137 -13.61 19.51 -6.73
N LEU A 138 -14.14 20.56 -7.38
CA LEU A 138 -13.58 21.90 -7.24
C LEU A 138 -13.69 22.41 -5.78
N GLU A 139 -14.77 22.07 -5.09
CA GLU A 139 -14.98 22.39 -3.67
C GLU A 139 -13.96 21.68 -2.79
N GLU A 140 -13.71 20.38 -3.04
CA GLU A 140 -12.75 19.58 -2.30
C GLU A 140 -11.33 20.10 -2.49
N ALA A 141 -10.95 20.43 -3.73
CA ALA A 141 -9.67 21.01 -4.07
C ALA A 141 -9.46 22.36 -3.37
N GLN A 142 -10.46 23.25 -3.43
CA GLN A 142 -10.40 24.56 -2.75
C GLN A 142 -10.34 24.43 -1.23
N ARG A 143 -11.05 23.45 -0.65
CA ARG A 143 -11.03 23.17 0.79
C ARG A 143 -9.62 22.77 1.23
N ILE A 144 -9.00 21.81 0.55
CA ILE A 144 -7.63 21.35 0.83
C ILE A 144 -6.63 22.50 0.69
N TRP A 145 -6.74 23.27 -0.42
CA TRP A 145 -5.84 24.39 -0.68
C TRP A 145 -5.94 25.50 0.38
N LYS A 146 -7.16 25.89 0.77
CA LYS A 146 -7.38 26.90 1.81
C LYS A 146 -6.82 26.48 3.17
N GLN A 147 -6.92 25.19 3.50
CA GLN A 147 -6.47 24.69 4.80
C GLN A 147 -4.95 24.62 4.92
N LYS A 148 -4.23 24.28 3.84
CA LYS A 148 -2.80 23.97 3.88
C LYS A 148 -1.96 24.52 2.71
N SER A 149 -2.38 25.58 2.01
CA SER A 149 -1.67 26.09 0.82
C SER A 149 -0.16 26.31 1.02
N ALA A 150 0.27 26.80 2.19
CA ALA A 150 1.67 27.03 2.50
C ALA A 150 2.50 25.73 2.63
N GLU A 151 1.84 24.61 2.89
CA GLU A 151 2.41 23.28 3.14
C GLU A 151 2.09 22.29 2.02
N ILE A 152 1.53 22.73 0.89
CA ILE A 152 1.21 21.89 -0.28
C ILE A 152 2.20 22.21 -1.41
N TYR A 153 2.61 21.19 -2.17
CA TYR A 153 3.34 21.43 -3.42
C TYR A 153 2.43 22.08 -4.45
N PRO A 154 2.84 23.20 -5.08
CA PRO A 154 2.02 23.85 -6.08
C PRO A 154 1.84 22.94 -7.30
N ILE A 155 0.62 22.87 -7.82
CA ILE A 155 0.32 22.21 -9.09
C ILE A 155 0.33 23.25 -10.21
N MET A 156 0.81 22.84 -11.38
CA MET A 156 0.76 23.67 -12.58
C MET A 156 -0.61 23.55 -13.25
N ASP A 157 -0.99 24.59 -13.99
CA ASP A 157 -2.21 24.62 -14.76
C ASP A 157 -2.30 23.44 -15.75
N LYS A 158 -3.44 22.74 -15.76
CA LYS A 158 -3.68 21.53 -16.55
C LYS A 158 -3.41 21.74 -18.04
N SER A 159 -3.70 22.92 -18.58
CA SER A 159 -3.59 23.18 -20.02
C SER A 159 -2.16 23.37 -20.52
N SER A 160 -1.24 23.71 -19.62
CA SER A 160 0.15 24.02 -19.95
C SER A 160 1.17 23.01 -19.39
N ARG A 161 0.79 22.23 -18.37
CA ARG A 161 1.73 21.30 -17.71
C ARG A 161 2.03 20.06 -18.56
N THR A 162 3.27 19.59 -18.48
CA THR A 162 3.79 18.42 -19.21
C THR A 162 4.38 17.41 -18.24
N ARG A 163 3.55 16.83 -17.37
CA ARG A 163 3.97 15.80 -16.41
C ARG A 163 4.54 14.57 -17.13
N LEU A 164 5.70 14.11 -16.68
CA LEU A 164 6.35 12.89 -17.17
C LEU A 164 6.48 11.87 -16.03
N ALA A 165 6.30 10.60 -16.37
CA ALA A 165 6.59 9.46 -15.52
C ALA A 165 7.37 8.38 -16.28
N LEU A 166 8.18 7.60 -15.55
CA LEU A 166 8.99 6.53 -16.11
C LEU A 166 8.67 5.20 -15.43
N ILE A 167 8.41 4.16 -16.21
CA ILE A 167 8.29 2.78 -15.74
C ILE A 167 9.43 1.96 -16.33
N ILE A 168 10.29 1.40 -15.47
CA ILE A 168 11.31 0.42 -15.85
C ILE A 168 10.90 -0.93 -15.29
N CYS A 169 10.62 -1.90 -16.17
CA CYS A 169 10.20 -3.24 -15.78
C CYS A 169 11.07 -4.32 -16.44
N ASN A 170 11.74 -5.12 -15.62
CA ASN A 170 12.42 -6.32 -16.07
C ASN A 170 11.53 -7.53 -15.76
N GLU A 171 11.04 -8.18 -16.81
CA GLU A 171 10.23 -9.40 -16.75
C GLU A 171 11.03 -10.64 -17.17
N GLU A 172 11.77 -10.52 -18.27
CA GLU A 172 12.62 -11.58 -18.83
C GLU A 172 14.08 -11.34 -18.44
N PHE A 173 14.76 -12.39 -18.00
CA PHE A 173 16.14 -12.36 -17.55
C PHE A 173 16.95 -13.49 -18.16
N ASP A 174 18.26 -13.27 -18.32
CA ASP A 174 19.14 -14.23 -18.97
C ASP A 174 19.47 -15.44 -18.07
N SER A 175 19.48 -15.25 -16.74
CA SER A 175 19.95 -16.28 -15.79
C SER A 175 19.08 -16.46 -14.54
N ILE A 176 18.10 -15.58 -14.30
CA ILE A 176 17.18 -15.67 -13.14
C ILE A 176 15.73 -15.85 -13.62
N PRO A 177 14.80 -16.30 -12.76
CA PRO A 177 13.46 -16.65 -13.20
C PRO A 177 12.67 -15.49 -13.82
N ARG A 178 11.85 -15.80 -14.85
CA ARG A 178 10.88 -14.88 -15.45
C ARG A 178 9.87 -14.37 -14.40
N ARG A 179 9.52 -13.08 -14.45
CA ARG A 179 8.54 -12.45 -13.53
C ARG A 179 7.13 -12.41 -14.11
N THR A 180 6.51 -13.58 -14.25
CA THR A 180 5.14 -13.72 -14.77
C THR A 180 4.14 -12.82 -14.02
N GLY A 181 3.27 -12.14 -14.78
CA GLY A 181 2.33 -11.15 -14.27
C GLY A 181 2.84 -9.70 -14.33
N ALA A 182 4.12 -9.47 -14.68
CA ALA A 182 4.69 -8.13 -14.81
C ALA A 182 3.94 -7.26 -15.84
N GLU A 183 3.41 -7.83 -16.91
CA GLU A 183 2.64 -7.07 -17.91
C GLU A 183 1.35 -6.47 -17.35
N VAL A 184 0.70 -7.18 -16.43
CA VAL A 184 -0.50 -6.69 -15.74
C VAL A 184 -0.15 -5.48 -14.88
N ASP A 185 0.98 -5.56 -14.16
CA ASP A 185 1.48 -4.45 -13.34
C ASP A 185 1.88 -3.23 -14.19
N ILE A 186 2.57 -3.44 -15.32
CA ILE A 186 2.92 -2.36 -16.27
C ILE A 186 1.65 -1.67 -16.78
N THR A 187 0.68 -2.45 -17.25
CA THR A 187 -0.57 -1.93 -17.80
C THR A 187 -1.33 -1.14 -16.75
N GLY A 188 -1.48 -1.69 -15.55
CA GLY A 188 -2.18 -1.04 -14.44
C GLY A 188 -1.52 0.27 -14.01
N MET A 189 -0.20 0.28 -13.83
CA MET A 189 0.54 1.50 -13.45
C MET A 189 0.55 2.54 -14.56
N THR A 190 0.65 2.12 -15.82
CA THR A 190 0.58 3.04 -16.97
C THR A 190 -0.78 3.73 -17.01
N MET A 191 -1.87 2.97 -16.91
CA MET A 191 -3.23 3.52 -16.87
C MET A 191 -3.43 4.46 -15.67
N LEU A 192 -2.99 4.06 -14.47
CA LEU A 192 -3.08 4.90 -13.29
C LEU A 192 -2.38 6.25 -13.49
N LEU A 193 -1.13 6.24 -13.94
CA LEU A 193 -0.32 7.46 -14.09
C LEU A 193 -0.88 8.35 -15.20
N GLN A 194 -1.36 7.77 -16.31
CA GLN A 194 -2.06 8.50 -17.36
C GLN A 194 -3.34 9.18 -16.83
N ASN A 195 -4.14 8.46 -16.05
CA ASN A 195 -5.35 9.00 -15.42
C ASN A 195 -5.04 10.13 -14.42
N LEU A 196 -3.84 10.16 -13.84
CA LEU A 196 -3.32 11.24 -12.99
C LEU A 196 -2.65 12.39 -13.78
N GLY A 197 -2.69 12.33 -15.11
CA GLY A 197 -2.23 13.37 -16.02
C GLY A 197 -0.74 13.30 -16.37
N TYR A 198 -0.08 12.14 -16.21
CA TYR A 198 1.32 11.93 -16.61
C TYR A 198 1.41 11.30 -18.00
N SER A 199 2.33 11.78 -18.83
CA SER A 199 2.82 11.00 -19.98
C SER A 199 3.82 9.95 -19.47
N VAL A 200 3.60 8.68 -19.82
CA VAL A 200 4.32 7.54 -19.24
C VAL A 200 5.24 6.91 -20.28
N ASP A 201 6.54 6.95 -20.02
CA ASP A 201 7.54 6.22 -20.80
C ASP A 201 7.75 4.83 -20.15
N VAL A 202 7.63 3.76 -20.94
CA VAL A 202 7.82 2.38 -20.45
C VAL A 202 9.07 1.78 -21.10
N LYS A 203 9.99 1.28 -20.28
CA LYS A 203 11.22 0.60 -20.70
C LYS A 203 11.25 -0.81 -20.10
N LYS A 204 11.62 -1.79 -20.91
CA LYS A 204 11.51 -3.22 -20.54
C LYS A 204 12.84 -3.95 -20.69
N ASN A 205 13.12 -4.86 -19.76
CA ASN A 205 14.22 -5.82 -19.81
C ASN A 205 15.58 -5.17 -20.10
N LEU A 206 16.00 -4.24 -19.24
CA LEU A 206 17.23 -3.46 -19.33
C LEU A 206 18.34 -4.02 -18.42
N THR A 207 19.60 -3.86 -18.83
CA THR A 207 20.73 -4.03 -17.90
C THR A 207 20.77 -2.87 -16.90
N ALA A 208 21.53 -2.97 -15.81
CA ALA A 208 21.72 -1.86 -14.88
C ALA A 208 22.40 -0.64 -15.53
N SER A 209 23.27 -0.88 -16.50
CA SER A 209 23.89 0.19 -17.32
C SER A 209 22.85 0.90 -18.17
N ASP A 210 21.97 0.14 -18.83
CA ASP A 210 20.90 0.73 -19.66
C ASP A 210 19.86 1.44 -18.79
N MET A 211 19.52 0.89 -17.61
CA MET A 211 18.64 1.57 -16.65
C MET A 211 19.22 2.92 -16.21
N THR A 212 20.53 2.98 -15.92
CA THR A 212 21.23 4.24 -15.60
C THR A 212 21.13 5.22 -16.78
N THR A 213 21.40 4.76 -17.99
CA THR A 213 21.32 5.60 -19.20
C THR A 213 19.93 6.17 -19.44
N GLU A 214 18.88 5.35 -19.26
CA GLU A 214 17.49 5.78 -19.39
C GLU A 214 17.07 6.74 -18.28
N LEU A 215 17.57 6.55 -17.06
CA LEU A 215 17.36 7.48 -15.94
C LEU A 215 18.02 8.84 -16.18
N GLU A 216 19.26 8.87 -16.67
CA GLU A 216 19.95 10.11 -17.04
C GLU A 216 19.22 10.82 -18.17
N ALA A 217 18.80 10.09 -19.21
CA ALA A 217 18.03 10.64 -20.31
C ALA A 217 16.69 11.22 -19.83
N PHE A 218 16.00 10.53 -18.94
CA PHE A 218 14.76 11.00 -18.33
C PHE A 218 14.97 12.27 -17.50
N ALA A 219 16.00 12.30 -16.65
CA ALA A 219 16.34 13.46 -15.81
C ALA A 219 16.56 14.75 -16.62
N HIS A 220 17.05 14.62 -17.86
CA HIS A 220 17.35 15.75 -18.76
C HIS A 220 16.19 16.14 -19.69
N ARG A 221 15.01 15.52 -19.55
CA ARG A 221 13.84 15.85 -20.38
C ARG A 221 13.39 17.30 -20.16
N PRO A 222 13.24 18.11 -21.23
CA PRO A 222 12.84 19.52 -21.11
C PRO A 222 11.44 19.70 -20.51
N GLU A 223 10.54 18.72 -20.68
CA GLU A 223 9.18 18.73 -20.15
C GLU A 223 9.13 18.82 -18.62
N HIS A 224 10.19 18.42 -17.91
CA HIS A 224 10.27 18.60 -16.46
C HIS A 224 10.26 20.07 -16.04
N LYS A 225 10.71 21.00 -16.89
CA LYS A 225 10.66 22.44 -16.59
C LYS A 225 9.22 22.93 -16.47
N THR A 226 8.35 22.45 -17.35
CA THR A 226 6.91 22.75 -17.41
C THR A 226 6.06 21.67 -16.73
N SER A 227 6.65 20.93 -15.80
CA SER A 227 5.95 19.99 -14.93
C SER A 227 6.05 20.43 -13.47
N ASP A 228 5.14 19.94 -12.63
CA ASP A 228 5.08 20.13 -11.19
C ASP A 228 5.56 18.91 -10.39
N SER A 229 5.72 17.73 -11.00
CA SER A 229 6.03 16.49 -10.29
C SER A 229 6.45 15.35 -11.23
N THR A 230 7.01 14.27 -10.67
CA THR A 230 7.27 13.05 -11.45
C THR A 230 7.06 11.77 -10.64
N PHE A 231 6.80 10.67 -11.35
CA PHE A 231 6.78 9.31 -10.82
C PHE A 231 7.81 8.44 -11.54
N LEU A 232 8.56 7.65 -10.77
CA LEU A 232 9.41 6.60 -11.30
C LEU A 232 9.00 5.27 -10.68
N VAL A 233 8.77 4.27 -11.52
CA VAL A 233 8.31 2.94 -11.10
C VAL A 233 9.33 1.90 -11.55
N PHE A 234 9.91 1.19 -10.59
CA PHE A 234 10.86 0.12 -10.85
C PHE A 234 10.25 -1.23 -10.48
N MET A 235 10.23 -2.14 -11.44
CA MET A 235 9.68 -3.48 -11.27
C MET A 235 10.70 -4.53 -11.75
N SER A 236 11.47 -5.10 -10.84
CA SER A 236 12.43 -6.17 -11.17
C SER A 236 12.50 -7.23 -10.05
N HIS A 237 13.43 -8.17 -10.18
CA HIS A 237 14.02 -8.81 -9.01
C HIS A 237 14.84 -7.79 -8.23
N GLY A 238 15.03 -8.05 -6.95
CA GLY A 238 15.92 -7.25 -6.13
C GLY A 238 16.68 -8.13 -5.17
N ILE A 239 17.87 -7.65 -4.84
CA ILE A 239 18.74 -8.19 -3.81
C ILE A 239 19.14 -7.04 -2.88
N ARG A 240 19.94 -7.32 -1.86
CA ARG A 240 20.33 -6.33 -0.86
C ARG A 240 21.01 -5.11 -1.46
N GLU A 241 21.74 -5.30 -2.55
CA GLU A 241 22.51 -4.28 -3.26
C GLU A 241 21.64 -3.38 -4.15
N GLY A 242 20.41 -3.79 -4.52
CA GLY A 242 19.52 -2.98 -5.35
C GLY A 242 18.67 -3.79 -6.33
N ILE A 243 18.38 -3.16 -7.48
CA ILE A 243 17.44 -3.66 -8.48
C ILE A 243 18.21 -4.44 -9.55
N CYS A 244 17.82 -5.68 -9.82
CA CYS A 244 18.48 -6.52 -10.81
C CYS A 244 18.23 -6.03 -12.25
N GLY A 245 19.30 -5.90 -13.02
CA GLY A 245 19.24 -5.80 -14.47
C GLY A 245 18.99 -7.17 -15.13
N LYS A 246 18.70 -7.17 -16.43
CA LYS A 246 18.34 -8.37 -17.18
C LYS A 246 19.45 -9.45 -17.18
N LYS A 247 20.72 -9.05 -17.04
CA LYS A 247 21.89 -9.93 -17.12
C LYS A 247 22.37 -10.41 -15.75
N HIS A 248 21.60 -10.14 -14.70
CA HIS A 248 22.02 -10.48 -13.35
C HIS A 248 22.14 -11.99 -13.18
N SER A 249 23.30 -12.41 -12.65
CA SER A 249 23.55 -13.75 -12.14
C SER A 249 24.36 -13.64 -10.84
N GLU A 250 24.42 -14.72 -10.07
CA GLU A 250 25.23 -14.77 -8.85
C GLU A 250 26.74 -14.60 -9.15
N GLN A 251 27.19 -15.05 -10.33
CA GLN A 251 28.59 -14.96 -10.76
C GLN A 251 28.94 -13.59 -11.38
N VAL A 252 27.98 -12.95 -12.04
CA VAL A 252 28.15 -11.66 -12.71
C VAL A 252 27.00 -10.73 -12.30
N PRO A 253 27.20 -9.90 -11.26
CA PRO A 253 26.16 -9.02 -10.76
C PRO A 253 25.88 -7.85 -11.72
N ASP A 254 24.64 -7.76 -12.18
CA ASP A 254 24.09 -6.63 -12.94
C ASP A 254 23.04 -5.92 -12.07
N ILE A 255 23.45 -4.92 -11.28
CA ILE A 255 22.60 -4.29 -10.24
C ILE A 255 22.58 -2.76 -10.37
N LEU A 256 21.39 -2.18 -10.44
CA LEU A 256 21.17 -0.75 -10.25
C LEU A 256 21.06 -0.45 -8.75
N GLN A 257 22.05 0.27 -8.24
CA GLN A 257 22.07 0.75 -6.86
C GLN A 257 20.95 1.77 -6.64
N LEU A 258 20.18 1.62 -5.56
CA LEU A 258 19.09 2.54 -5.26
C LEU A 258 19.58 3.98 -5.09
N ASN A 259 20.75 4.17 -4.48
CA ASN A 259 21.40 5.49 -4.35
C ASN A 259 21.65 6.18 -5.69
N ALA A 260 21.89 5.43 -6.78
CA ALA A 260 22.09 6.00 -8.09
C ALA A 260 20.81 6.71 -8.60
N ILE A 261 19.63 6.17 -8.30
CA ILE A 261 18.33 6.77 -8.68
C ILE A 261 18.17 8.16 -8.04
N PHE A 262 18.40 8.25 -6.73
CA PHE A 262 18.30 9.53 -6.01
C PHE A 262 19.37 10.50 -6.47
N ASN A 263 20.60 10.03 -6.72
CA ASN A 263 21.68 10.87 -7.24
C ASN A 263 21.31 11.45 -8.61
N MET A 264 20.83 10.65 -9.57
CA MET A 264 20.50 11.13 -10.91
C MET A 264 19.34 12.15 -10.92
N LEU A 265 18.44 12.08 -9.94
CA LEU A 265 17.31 13.02 -9.82
C LEU A 265 17.47 14.10 -8.74
N ASN A 266 18.65 14.19 -8.14
CA ASN A 266 18.92 15.20 -7.12
C ASN A 266 18.95 16.61 -7.73
N THR A 267 19.01 17.65 -6.89
CA THR A 267 18.96 19.05 -7.33
C THR A 267 20.07 19.43 -8.32
N LYS A 268 21.24 18.82 -8.19
CA LYS A 268 22.40 19.05 -9.07
C LYS A 268 22.19 18.43 -10.45
N ASN A 269 21.84 17.15 -10.48
CA ASN A 269 21.78 16.35 -11.72
C ASN A 269 20.43 16.46 -12.44
N CYS A 270 19.36 16.91 -11.75
CA CYS A 270 18.05 17.17 -12.34
C CYS A 270 17.47 18.51 -11.84
N PRO A 271 18.06 19.65 -12.22
CA PRO A 271 17.63 20.97 -11.72
C PRO A 271 16.19 21.33 -12.14
N SER A 272 15.68 20.74 -13.23
CA SER A 272 14.30 20.92 -13.70
C SER A 272 13.24 20.39 -12.70
N LEU A 273 13.63 19.47 -11.81
CA LEU A 273 12.79 18.89 -10.75
C LEU A 273 13.18 19.36 -9.34
N LYS A 274 13.98 20.42 -9.23
CA LYS A 274 14.22 21.12 -7.96
C LYS A 274 12.89 21.63 -7.39
N ASP A 275 12.68 21.44 -6.08
CA ASP A 275 11.49 21.88 -5.34
C ASP A 275 10.16 21.21 -5.80
N LYS A 276 10.26 20.11 -6.56
CA LYS A 276 9.13 19.33 -7.07
C LYS A 276 9.16 17.89 -6.52
N PRO A 277 8.01 17.31 -6.15
CA PRO A 277 7.95 15.97 -5.59
C PRO A 277 8.35 14.92 -6.63
N LYS A 278 9.25 14.03 -6.21
CA LYS A 278 9.78 12.90 -6.95
C LYS A 278 9.35 11.62 -6.24
N VAL A 279 8.30 10.99 -6.74
CA VAL A 279 7.74 9.77 -6.14
C VAL A 279 8.38 8.55 -6.80
N ILE A 280 9.02 7.69 -6.00
CA ILE A 280 9.72 6.49 -6.48
C ILE A 280 8.99 5.25 -5.94
N ILE A 281 8.44 4.42 -6.81
CA ILE A 281 7.76 3.17 -6.46
C ILE A 281 8.69 2.01 -6.83
N ILE A 282 9.01 1.13 -5.89
CA ILE A 282 9.93 0.01 -6.10
C ILE A 282 9.25 -1.30 -5.74
N GLN A 283 9.00 -2.12 -6.74
CA GLN A 283 8.51 -3.49 -6.63
C GLN A 283 9.65 -4.46 -6.92
N ALA A 284 10.43 -4.75 -5.88
CA ALA A 284 11.60 -5.64 -5.91
C ALA A 284 11.79 -6.33 -4.55
N CYS A 285 12.23 -7.59 -4.57
CA CYS A 285 12.60 -8.33 -3.35
C CYS A 285 13.85 -7.72 -2.71
N ARG A 286 14.07 -7.99 -1.43
CA ARG A 286 15.19 -7.39 -0.67
C ARG A 286 16.19 -8.40 -0.13
N GLY A 287 16.22 -9.61 -0.70
CA GLY A 287 17.06 -10.74 -0.28
C GLY A 287 16.44 -11.59 0.84
N ASP A 288 17.12 -12.68 1.22
CA ASP A 288 16.66 -13.68 2.21
C ASP A 288 17.47 -13.65 3.53
N SER A 289 18.15 -12.55 3.88
CA SER A 289 19.07 -12.49 5.04
C SER A 289 18.84 -11.22 5.86
N PRO A 290 18.85 -11.26 7.21
CA PRO A 290 18.36 -10.18 8.07
C PRO A 290 19.11 -8.86 7.91
N GLY A 291 18.51 -7.90 7.20
CA GLY A 291 18.07 -6.64 7.75
C GLY A 291 19.15 -5.58 7.78
N VAL A 292 19.52 -5.04 6.63
CA VAL A 292 20.33 -3.82 6.60
C VAL A 292 19.51 -2.64 6.13
N VAL A 293 19.32 -1.75 7.10
CA VAL A 293 18.72 -0.43 7.02
C VAL A 293 19.33 0.35 5.85
N TRP A 294 18.50 1.12 5.12
CA TRP A 294 18.89 2.03 4.02
C TRP A 294 19.93 3.09 4.41
N PHE A 295 20.28 3.16 5.68
CA PHE A 295 21.20 4.13 6.23
C PHE A 295 22.62 3.63 6.08
N LYS A 296 23.30 4.17 5.07
CA LYS A 296 24.76 4.23 5.06
C LYS A 296 25.16 5.49 5.81
N ASP A 297 25.21 5.41 7.14
CA ASP A 297 25.84 6.44 7.97
C ASP A 297 27.29 6.52 7.54
N SER A 298 27.59 7.50 6.70
CA SER A 298 28.93 7.67 6.16
C SER A 298 29.83 8.29 7.22
N VAL A 299 30.35 7.46 8.11
CA VAL A 299 31.68 7.57 8.74
C VAL A 299 32.45 6.29 8.39
N GLY A 300 32.54 5.97 7.11
CA GLY A 300 33.35 4.88 6.60
C GLY A 300 34.70 5.42 6.12
N VAL A 301 35.72 5.33 6.98
CA VAL A 301 37.12 5.55 6.60
C VAL A 301 37.52 4.45 5.61
N SER A 302 37.35 4.71 4.32
CA SER A 302 37.91 3.88 3.25
C SER A 302 38.40 4.78 2.12
N GLY A 303 39.61 5.30 2.32
CA GLY A 303 40.78 4.94 1.52
C GLY A 303 40.81 5.21 0.02
N ASN A 304 39.75 5.69 -0.62
CA ASN A 304 39.78 6.09 -2.02
C ASN A 304 39.28 7.52 -2.15
N LEU A 305 40.20 8.40 -2.55
CA LEU A 305 39.92 9.76 -3.03
C LEU A 305 38.61 9.76 -3.82
N SER A 306 37.63 10.52 -3.35
CA SER A 306 36.59 11.03 -4.23
C SER A 306 37.31 11.73 -5.38
N LEU A 307 37.35 11.07 -6.55
CA LEU A 307 37.69 11.73 -7.80
C LEU A 307 36.88 13.04 -7.83
N PRO A 308 37.53 14.20 -8.04
CA PRO A 308 36.81 15.46 -8.06
C PRO A 308 35.69 15.35 -9.09
N THR A 309 34.44 15.47 -8.63
CA THR A 309 33.31 15.64 -9.54
C THR A 309 33.65 16.80 -10.45
N THR A 310 33.50 16.60 -11.76
CA THR A 310 33.73 17.64 -12.78
C THR A 310 33.12 18.96 -12.30
N GLU A 311 33.94 20.01 -12.18
CA GLU A 311 33.45 21.35 -11.83
C GLU A 311 32.55 21.83 -12.96
N GLU A 312 31.27 21.58 -12.81
CA GLU A 312 30.24 22.23 -13.60
C GLU A 312 30.06 23.64 -13.02
N PHE A 313 30.10 24.66 -13.88
CA PHE A 313 29.88 26.07 -13.53
C PHE A 313 28.41 26.33 -13.18
N GLU A 314 27.89 25.58 -12.22
CA GLU A 314 26.54 25.69 -11.69
C GLU A 314 26.34 27.05 -11.03
N ASP A 315 25.13 27.59 -11.16
CA ASP A 315 24.72 28.81 -10.47
C ASP A 315 24.85 28.64 -8.94
N ASP A 316 25.26 29.69 -8.24
CA ASP A 316 25.44 29.68 -6.78
C ASP A 316 24.18 29.24 -6.04
N ALA A 317 23.00 29.53 -6.62
CA ALA A 317 21.71 29.10 -6.07
C ALA A 317 21.50 27.56 -6.12
N ILE A 318 22.13 26.86 -7.05
CA ILE A 318 22.13 25.38 -7.12
C ILE A 318 23.18 24.82 -6.15
N LYS A 319 24.38 25.40 -6.12
CA LYS A 319 25.46 25.00 -5.21
C LYS A 319 25.07 25.10 -3.72
N LYS A 320 24.24 26.09 -3.37
CA LYS A 320 23.75 26.30 -2.00
C LYS A 320 22.45 25.54 -1.67
N ALA A 321 21.81 24.90 -2.65
CA ALA A 321 20.59 24.16 -2.42
C ALA A 321 20.87 22.82 -1.74
N HIS A 322 19.85 22.26 -1.07
CA HIS A 322 19.92 20.88 -0.61
C HIS A 322 20.08 19.95 -1.83
N ILE A 323 21.15 19.15 -1.83
CA ILE A 323 21.44 18.20 -2.91
C ILE A 323 20.25 17.26 -3.09
N GLU A 324 19.77 16.65 -2.02
CA GLU A 324 18.62 15.74 -2.05
C GLU A 324 17.44 16.32 -1.29
N LYS A 325 16.35 16.62 -2.01
CA LYS A 325 15.11 17.15 -1.45
C LYS A 325 13.90 16.76 -2.31
N ASP A 326 12.74 16.70 -1.66
CA ASP A 326 11.44 16.46 -2.27
C ASP A 326 11.30 15.04 -2.88
N PHE A 327 11.88 14.03 -2.21
CA PHE A 327 11.70 12.63 -2.55
C PHE A 327 10.76 11.90 -1.59
N ILE A 328 10.08 10.89 -2.11
CA ILE A 328 9.45 9.83 -1.32
C ILE A 328 9.57 8.51 -2.08
N ALA A 329 10.10 7.47 -1.43
CA ALA A 329 10.11 6.13 -1.99
C ALA A 329 9.07 5.24 -1.31
N PHE A 330 8.46 4.35 -2.08
CA PHE A 330 7.55 3.33 -1.57
C PHE A 330 7.93 1.97 -2.12
N CYS A 331 8.49 1.14 -1.24
CA CYS A 331 9.07 -0.15 -1.56
C CYS A 331 8.12 -1.27 -1.15
N SER A 332 7.96 -2.29 -2.00
CA SER A 332 6.92 -3.31 -1.87
C SER A 332 7.05 -4.21 -0.63
N SER A 333 8.25 -4.35 -0.08
CA SER A 333 8.50 -5.18 1.08
C SER A 333 9.47 -4.49 2.03
N THR A 334 9.31 -4.77 3.33
CA THR A 334 10.37 -4.55 4.31
C THR A 334 11.65 -5.24 3.84
N PRO A 335 12.83 -4.77 4.29
CA PRO A 335 14.06 -5.54 4.14
C PRO A 335 13.82 -7.02 4.43
N ASP A 336 14.43 -7.87 3.60
CA ASP A 336 14.47 -9.33 3.73
C ASP A 336 13.16 -10.08 3.51
N ASN A 337 12.14 -9.42 2.95
CA ASN A 337 10.88 -10.05 2.60
C ASN A 337 10.65 -10.12 1.09
N VAL A 338 9.99 -11.22 0.68
CA VAL A 338 9.57 -11.48 -0.69
C VAL A 338 8.32 -10.68 -1.02
N SER A 339 8.28 -10.12 -2.22
CA SER A 339 7.08 -9.48 -2.77
C SER A 339 6.26 -10.49 -3.58
N TRP A 340 4.96 -10.60 -3.31
CA TRP A 340 4.14 -11.68 -3.88
C TRP A 340 3.46 -11.28 -5.20
N ARG A 341 3.37 -12.26 -6.10
CA ARG A 341 2.69 -12.15 -7.40
C ARG A 341 1.71 -13.28 -7.64
N HIS A 342 0.66 -12.95 -8.40
CA HIS A 342 -0.23 -13.89 -9.05
C HIS A 342 0.02 -13.85 -10.57
N PRO A 343 0.18 -15.01 -11.24
CA PRO A 343 0.57 -15.07 -12.65
C PRO A 343 -0.40 -14.35 -13.59
N THR A 344 -1.69 -14.29 -13.25
CA THR A 344 -2.73 -13.62 -14.06
C THR A 344 -3.20 -12.27 -13.51
N MET A 345 -2.88 -11.93 -12.25
CA MET A 345 -3.40 -10.70 -11.62
C MET A 345 -2.30 -9.69 -11.30
N GLY A 346 -1.04 -10.00 -11.60
CA GLY A 346 0.10 -9.15 -11.25
C GLY A 346 0.49 -9.27 -9.78
N SER A 347 1.18 -8.26 -9.27
CA SER A 347 1.63 -8.19 -7.88
C SER A 347 0.55 -7.63 -6.96
N VAL A 348 0.46 -8.21 -5.76
CA VAL A 348 -0.52 -7.76 -4.75
C VAL A 348 -0.24 -6.31 -4.35
N PHE A 349 1.03 -5.92 -4.26
CA PHE A 349 1.43 -4.54 -3.97
C PHE A 349 0.99 -3.54 -5.02
N ILE A 350 1.28 -3.79 -6.30
CA ILE A 350 0.90 -2.86 -7.37
C ILE A 350 -0.62 -2.79 -7.50
N GLY A 351 -1.31 -3.93 -7.45
CA GLY A 351 -2.77 -3.95 -7.46
C GLY A 351 -3.37 -3.09 -6.33
N ARG A 352 -2.92 -3.32 -5.09
CA ARG A 352 -3.41 -2.58 -3.93
C ARG A 352 -3.04 -1.11 -3.97
N LEU A 353 -1.85 -0.77 -4.45
CA LEU A 353 -1.43 0.62 -4.65
C LEU A 353 -2.32 1.32 -5.67
N ILE A 354 -2.62 0.68 -6.81
CA ILE A 354 -3.51 1.24 -7.83
C ILE A 354 -4.90 1.50 -7.27
N GLU A 355 -5.49 0.51 -6.58
CA GLU A 355 -6.81 0.64 -5.94
C GLU A 355 -6.84 1.84 -4.99
N HIS A 356 -5.81 2.00 -4.15
CA HIS A 356 -5.75 3.07 -3.16
C HIS A 356 -5.50 4.44 -3.79
N MET A 357 -4.70 4.51 -4.84
CA MET A 357 -4.50 5.75 -5.58
C MET A 357 -5.78 6.16 -6.31
N GLN A 358 -6.53 5.21 -6.87
CA GLN A 358 -7.81 5.48 -7.52
C GLN A 358 -8.86 6.01 -6.53
N GLU A 359 -8.94 5.44 -5.32
CA GLU A 359 -9.95 5.84 -4.34
C GLU A 359 -9.57 7.12 -3.58
N TYR A 360 -8.29 7.32 -3.25
CA TYR A 360 -7.87 8.32 -2.27
C TYR A 360 -7.08 9.50 -2.85
N ALA A 361 -6.64 9.48 -4.11
CA ALA A 361 -5.91 10.62 -4.72
C ALA A 361 -6.73 11.93 -4.76
N CYS A 362 -8.07 11.84 -4.66
CA CYS A 362 -8.96 13.00 -4.63
C CYS A 362 -8.98 13.73 -3.29
N SER A 363 -8.52 13.11 -2.20
CA SER A 363 -8.71 13.64 -0.83
C SER A 363 -7.50 13.51 0.09
N CYS A 364 -6.55 12.65 -0.24
CA CYS A 364 -5.34 12.38 0.53
C CYS A 364 -4.09 12.79 -0.25
N ASP A 365 -3.06 13.26 0.44
CA ASP A 365 -1.73 13.38 -0.14
C ASP A 365 -1.06 12.00 -0.28
N VAL A 366 -0.04 11.91 -1.13
CA VAL A 366 0.59 10.63 -1.49
C VAL A 366 1.16 9.86 -0.28
N GLU A 367 1.69 10.56 0.74
CA GLU A 367 2.22 9.89 1.94
C GLU A 367 1.11 9.20 2.73
N GLU A 368 -0.03 9.87 2.88
CA GLU A 368 -1.22 9.31 3.52
C GLU A 368 -1.84 8.16 2.71
N ILE A 369 -1.80 8.23 1.38
CA ILE A 369 -2.20 7.10 0.52
C ILE A 369 -1.29 5.89 0.78
N PHE A 370 0.04 6.09 0.85
CA PHE A 370 0.98 5.01 1.16
C PHE A 370 0.74 4.42 2.56
N ARG A 371 0.37 5.25 3.53
CA ARG A 371 -0.06 4.79 4.86
C ARG A 371 -1.32 3.93 4.78
N LYS A 372 -2.31 4.32 3.98
CA LYS A 372 -3.53 3.51 3.76
C LYS A 372 -3.24 2.19 3.05
N VAL A 373 -2.30 2.18 2.09
CA VAL A 373 -1.85 0.92 1.47
C VAL A 373 -1.26 -0.01 2.53
N ARG A 374 -0.37 0.48 3.41
CA ARG A 374 0.15 -0.32 4.55
C ARG A 374 -0.96 -0.82 5.45
N PHE A 375 -1.92 0.04 5.80
CA PHE A 375 -3.07 -0.35 6.61
C PHE A 375 -3.85 -1.51 5.97
N SER A 376 -4.00 -1.51 4.64
CA SER A 376 -4.66 -2.60 3.93
C SER A 376 -3.88 -3.93 3.92
N PHE A 377 -2.59 -3.90 4.27
CA PHE A 377 -1.72 -5.07 4.44
C PHE A 377 -1.57 -5.50 5.91
N GLU A 378 -2.20 -4.79 6.85
CA GLU A 378 -2.04 -5.04 8.29
C GLU A 378 -2.49 -6.45 8.69
N GLN A 379 -3.52 -6.99 8.02
CA GLN A 379 -3.98 -8.37 8.19
C GLN A 379 -3.49 -9.23 7.01
N PRO A 380 -2.50 -10.12 7.21
CA PRO A 380 -1.97 -10.94 6.13
C PRO A 380 -3.00 -11.96 5.62
N ASP A 381 -3.26 -12.00 4.32
CA ASP A 381 -4.09 -12.99 3.63
C ASP A 381 -3.34 -14.32 3.38
N GLY A 382 -2.45 -14.70 4.31
CA GLY A 382 -1.59 -15.88 4.23
C GLY A 382 -0.17 -15.60 3.71
N ARG A 383 0.06 -14.42 3.11
CA ARG A 383 1.36 -13.98 2.62
C ARG A 383 1.68 -12.61 3.23
N ALA A 384 2.48 -12.61 4.29
CA ALA A 384 2.89 -11.37 4.94
C ALA A 384 3.70 -10.50 3.96
N GLN A 385 3.23 -9.28 3.76
CA GLN A 385 3.90 -8.26 2.98
C GLN A 385 3.55 -6.91 3.60
N MET A 386 4.57 -6.11 3.94
CA MET A 386 4.36 -4.76 4.44
C MET A 386 5.25 -3.82 3.63
N PRO A 387 4.67 -2.99 2.76
CA PRO A 387 5.46 -2.03 2.00
C PRO A 387 5.98 -0.90 2.90
N THR A 388 7.16 -0.38 2.61
CA THR A 388 7.83 0.64 3.43
C THR A 388 7.92 1.97 2.70
N THR A 389 7.58 3.05 3.39
CA THR A 389 7.88 4.41 2.94
C THR A 389 9.29 4.76 3.37
N GLU A 390 10.15 5.15 2.44
CA GLU A 390 11.58 5.29 2.64
C GLU A 390 12.11 6.59 2.02
N ARG A 391 13.25 7.07 2.57
CA ARG A 391 13.99 8.26 2.09
C ARG A 391 13.09 9.48 1.84
N VAL A 392 12.18 9.74 2.78
CA VAL A 392 11.25 10.88 2.71
C VAL A 392 12.02 12.16 2.99
N THR A 393 12.12 12.99 1.96
CA THR A 393 12.64 14.36 2.04
C THR A 393 11.62 15.37 1.51
N LEU A 394 10.34 14.96 1.44
CA LEU A 394 9.26 15.87 1.14
C LEU A 394 9.18 16.96 2.21
N THR A 395 9.02 18.20 1.76
CA THR A 395 8.87 19.38 2.63
C THR A 395 7.42 19.86 2.72
N ARG A 396 6.54 19.30 1.88
CA ARG A 396 5.14 19.67 1.70
C ARG A 396 4.31 18.41 1.44
N CYS A 397 3.01 18.48 1.70
CA CYS A 397 2.04 17.48 1.28
C CYS A 397 1.91 17.47 -0.24
N PHE A 398 2.01 16.30 -0.86
CA PHE A 398 1.83 16.15 -2.29
C PHE A 398 0.42 15.62 -2.61
N TYR A 399 -0.50 16.54 -2.92
CA TYR A 399 -1.83 16.20 -3.42
C TYR A 399 -1.82 16.14 -4.95
N LEU A 400 -2.46 15.11 -5.51
CA LEU A 400 -2.48 14.90 -6.96
C LEU A 400 -3.59 15.68 -7.68
N PHE A 401 -4.65 16.05 -6.95
CA PHE A 401 -5.83 16.76 -7.45
C PHE A 401 -6.36 16.22 -8.79
N PRO A 402 -6.70 14.92 -8.88
CA PRO A 402 -7.21 14.33 -10.12
C PRO A 402 -8.40 15.12 -10.67
N GLY A 403 -8.30 15.53 -11.93
CA GLY A 403 -9.26 16.41 -12.60
C GLY A 403 -8.75 17.83 -12.85
N HIS A 404 -7.85 18.35 -12.00
CA HIS A 404 -7.32 19.73 -12.03
C HIS A 404 -5.87 19.79 -12.48
#